data_AF-A0A6J4THT4-F1
#
_entry.id   AF-A0A6J4THT4-F1
#
_cell.length_a   1.000
_cell.length_b   1.000
_cell.length_c   1.000
_cell.angle_alpha   90.00
_cell.angle_beta   90.00
_cell.angle_gamma   90.00
#
_symmetry.space_group_name_H-M   'P 1'
#
loop_
_entity.id
_entity.type
_entity.pdbx_description
1 polymer ?
#
loop_
_entity_poly.entity_id
_entity_poly.type
_entity_poly.pdbx_seq_one_letter_code
_entity_poly.pdbx_strand_id
1 'polypeptide(L)' 'KKITEETEAGGRKVKASKDEPQYLVKSEKSGGTAVHKPGALKKA' A
#
# COMPACT_ATOMS: atom_id res chain seq x y z
N LYS A 1 -0.57 -6.87 -0.91
CA LYS A 1 -1.92 -6.89 -1.53
C LYS A 1 -2.07 -5.68 -2.45
N LYS A 2 -2.51 -5.84 -3.70
CA LYS A 2 -2.80 -4.72 -4.62
C LYS A 2 -4.13 -4.07 -4.27
N ILE A 3 -4.18 -2.74 -4.31
CA ILE A 3 -5.35 -1.90 -4.04
C ILE A 3 -5.57 -1.05 -5.28
N THR A 4 -6.76 -1.09 -5.85
CA THR A 4 -7.15 -0.38 -7.08
C THR A 4 -8.38 0.50 -6.88
N GLU A 5 -8.79 0.69 -5.63
CA GLU A 5 -9.96 1.47 -5.22
C GLU A 5 -9.65 2.17 -3.89
N GLU A 6 -10.41 3.20 -3.56
CA GLU A 6 -10.26 3.90 -2.28
C GLU A 6 -10.48 2.95 -1.10
N THR A 7 -9.59 3.00 -0.12
CA THR A 7 -9.65 2.11 1.05
C THR A 7 -9.01 2.75 2.27
N GLU A 8 -9.22 2.16 3.44
CA GLU A 8 -8.55 2.54 4.67
C GLU A 8 -7.48 1.51 5.03
N ALA A 9 -6.24 1.97 5.18
CA ALA A 9 -5.10 1.12 5.50
C ALA A 9 -4.11 1.85 6.40
N GLY A 10 -3.60 1.17 7.44
CA GLY A 10 -2.65 1.76 8.39
C GLY A 10 -3.18 3.00 9.10
N GLY A 11 -4.49 3.05 9.37
CA GLY A 11 -5.16 4.16 10.08
C GLY A 11 -5.41 5.42 9.25
N ARG A 12 -5.32 5.34 7.92
CA ARG A 12 -5.53 6.49 7.01
C ARG A 12 -6.26 6.06 5.74
N LYS A 13 -6.97 7.02 5.13
CA LYS A 13 -7.56 6.85 3.80
C LYS A 13 -6.47 6.83 2.72
N VAL A 14 -6.63 5.91 1.79
CA VAL A 14 -5.72 5.66 0.69
C VAL A 14 -6.51 5.77 -0.60
N LYS A 15 -6.16 6.75 -1.43
CA LYS A 15 -6.70 6.88 -2.78
C LYS A 15 -5.91 5.95 -3.71
N ALA A 16 -6.62 5.06 -4.39
CA ALA A 16 -6.08 4.18 -5.41
C ALA A 16 -7.10 4.00 -6.54
N SER A 17 -6.61 3.69 -7.74
CA SER A 17 -7.44 3.40 -8.91
C SER A 17 -6.82 2.25 -9.70
N LYS A 18 -7.48 1.82 -10.79
CA LYS A 18 -6.91 0.84 -11.73
C LYS A 18 -5.65 1.38 -12.41
N ASP A 19 -5.62 2.68 -12.70
CA ASP A 19 -4.52 3.39 -13.36
C ASP A 19 -3.39 3.74 -12.38
N GLU A 20 -3.73 4.05 -11.12
CA GLU A 20 -2.79 4.35 -10.04
C GLU A 20 -2.92 3.35 -8.88
N PRO A 21 -2.57 2.06 -9.10
CA PRO A 21 -2.71 1.06 -8.06
C PRO A 21 -1.73 1.31 -6.91
N GLN A 22 -2.18 1.05 -5.70
CA GLN A 22 -1.36 1.06 -4.50
C GLN A 22 -1.12 -0.37 -3.99
N TYR A 23 -0.12 -0.55 -3.13
CA TYR A 23 0.25 -1.85 -2.59
C TYR A 23 0.34 -1.81 -1.08
N LEU A 24 -0.51 -2.60 -0.42
CA LEU A 24 -0.42 -2.86 1.00
C LEU A 24 0.71 -3.84 1.28
N VAL A 25 1.65 -3.41 2.10
CA VAL A 25 2.76 -4.20 2.62
C VAL A 25 2.66 -4.28 4.14
N LYS A 26 3.19 -5.37 4.68
CA LYS A 26 3.31 -5.57 6.13
C LYS A 26 4.79 -5.58 6.47
N SER A 27 5.19 -4.82 7.47
CA SER A 27 6.55 -4.88 8.00
C SER A 27 6.74 -6.19 8.74
N GLU A 28 7.77 -6.95 8.39
CA GLU A 28 8.14 -8.17 9.13
C GLU A 28 8.67 -7.82 10.52
N LYS A 29 9.38 -6.69 10.65
CA LYS A 29 10.01 -6.25 11.90
C LYS A 29 8.98 -5.80 12.95
N SER A 30 8.00 -4.99 12.55
CA SER A 30 7.04 -4.38 13.50
C SER A 30 5.63 -4.95 13.40
N GLY A 31 5.33 -5.76 12.39
CA GLY A 31 3.99 -6.25 12.10
C GLY A 31 3.03 -5.17 11.55
N GLY A 32 3.44 -3.91 11.48
CA GLY A 32 2.64 -2.78 11.01
C GLY A 32 2.31 -2.87 9.52
N THR A 33 1.21 -2.25 9.10
CA THR A 33 0.80 -2.18 7.69
C THR A 33 1.08 -0.81 7.10
N ALA A 34 1.55 -0.78 5.86
CA ALA A 34 1.83 0.44 5.11
C ALA A 34 1.34 0.29 3.66
N VAL A 35 1.18 1.41 2.97
CA VAL A 35 0.80 1.44 1.56
C VAL A 35 1.85 2.17 0.74
N HIS A 36 2.29 1.54 -0.36
CA HIS A 36 3.27 2.10 -1.29
C HIS A 36 2.76 2.13 -2.73
N LYS A 37 3.26 3.12 -3.48
CA LYS A 37 3.13 3.16 -4.94
C LYS A 37 3.99 2.04 -5.57
N PRO A 38 3.66 1.59 -6.79
CA PRO A 38 4.35 0.48 -7.45
C PRO A 38 5.85 0.74 -7.63
N GLY A 39 6.23 1.98 -7.99
CA GLY A 39 7.63 2.37 -8.19
C GLY A 39 8.39 2.76 -6.92
N ALA A 40 7.73 2.84 -5.76
CA ALA A 40 8.37 3.20 -4.49
C ALA A 40 8.94 1.98 -3.76
N LEU A 41 8.59 0.77 -4.19
CA LEU A 41 9.12 -0.46 -3.64
C LEU A 41 10.53 -0.70 -4.22
N LYS A 42 11.57 -0.26 -3.49
CA LYS A 42 12.91 -0.76 -3.74
C LYS A 42 12.91 -2.24 -3.34
N LYS A 43 13.22 -3.12 -4.30
CA LYS A 43 13.53 -4.52 -3.98
C LYS A 43 14.78 -4.51 -3.09
N ALA A 44 14.68 -5.11 -1.91
CA ALA A 44 15.82 -5.38 -1.05
C ALA A 44 16.67 -6.51 -1.66
#